data_AF-A0A7S3YBB8-F1
#
_entry.id   AF-A0A7S3YBB8-F1
#
_cell.length_a   1.000
_cell.length_b   1.000
_cell.length_c   1.000
_cell.angle_alpha   90.00
_cell.angle_beta   90.00
_cell.angle_gamma   90.00
#
_symmetry.space_group_name_H-M   'P 1'
#
loop_
_entity.id
_entity.type
_entity.pdbx_description
1 polymer ?
#
loop_
_entity_poly.entity_id
_entity_poly.type
_entity_poly.pdbx_seq_one_letter_code
_entity_poly.pdbx_strand_id
1 'polypeptide(L)'
;DYQTLVQELLETIARFDGEHCEKLVATKVSEIVEKDKMLQEAVRKLIDHQRLQNEIDHLKALIEAEDTKIIGFTKSLASLEQKLHDATKEEKRMVDVDGKTKKQAFTANEVLVFAERLGQLSAQGYKEQMGYGGFHRVPAPQPKEMEFSKLRYTLDQMLATDFVLPPMAEPTPAAATD
;
A
#
# COMPACT_ATOMS: atom_id res chain seq x y z
N ASP A 1 64.14 25.57 -1.21
CA ASP A 1 64.78 24.51 -2.02
C ASP A 1 64.89 24.83 -3.50
N TYR A 2 63.79 24.92 -4.28
CA TYR A 2 63.90 25.27 -5.70
C TYR A 2 64.34 26.73 -5.90
N GLN A 3 63.75 27.66 -5.14
CA GLN A 3 64.17 29.07 -5.16
C GLN A 3 65.62 29.29 -4.72
N THR A 4 66.10 28.53 -3.73
CA THR A 4 67.49 28.60 -3.27
C THR A 4 68.47 28.04 -4.31
N LEU A 5 68.11 26.97 -5.02
CA LEU A 5 68.87 26.44 -6.16
C LEU A 5 68.97 27.43 -7.32
N VAL A 6 67.86 28.11 -7.64
CA VAL A 6 67.81 29.14 -8.69
C VAL A 6 68.64 30.37 -8.29
N GLN A 7 68.62 30.77 -7.02
CA GLN A 7 69.44 31.86 -6.50
C GLN A 7 70.94 31.50 -6.51
N GLU A 8 71.32 30.29 -6.08
CA GLU A 8 72.70 29.80 -6.17
C GLU A 8 73.20 29.72 -7.62
N LEU A 9 72.33 29.35 -8.56
CA LEU A 9 72.64 29.33 -9.99
C LEU A 9 72.89 30.75 -10.52
N LEU A 10 72.04 31.71 -10.16
CA LEU A 10 72.19 33.10 -10.56
C LEU A 10 73.46 33.73 -9.95
N GLU A 11 73.81 33.39 -8.71
CA GLU A 11 75.05 33.85 -8.07
C GLU A 11 76.31 33.22 -8.66
N THR A 12 76.26 31.94 -9.07
CA THR A 12 77.39 31.28 -9.76
C THR A 12 77.57 31.80 -11.19
N ILE A 13 76.49 32.11 -11.90
CA ILE A 13 76.54 32.78 -13.21
C ILE A 13 77.04 34.24 -13.08
N ALA A 14 76.75 34.93 -11.98
CA ALA A 14 77.23 36.30 -11.73
C ALA A 14 78.72 36.36 -11.36
N ARG A 15 79.32 35.26 -10.87
CA ARG A 15 80.74 35.15 -10.47
C ARG A 15 81.63 34.46 -11.52
N PHE A 16 81.23 34.53 -12.80
CA PHE A 16 81.79 33.73 -13.88
C PHE A 16 83.26 34.05 -14.19
N ASP A 17 84.18 33.22 -13.68
CA ASP A 17 85.58 33.17 -14.07
C ASP A 17 85.98 31.70 -14.37
N GLY A 18 85.99 31.30 -15.65
CA GLY A 18 86.66 30.07 -16.16
C GLY A 18 85.87 28.75 -16.20
N GLU A 19 86.51 27.72 -16.80
CA GLU A 19 85.96 26.37 -17.15
C GLU A 19 85.38 25.54 -15.98
N HIS A 20 85.75 25.84 -14.73
CA HIS A 20 85.19 25.14 -13.56
C HIS A 20 83.75 25.56 -13.24
N CYS A 21 83.32 26.74 -13.69
CA CYS A 21 81.96 27.24 -13.50
C CYS A 21 80.96 26.49 -14.41
N GLU A 22 81.38 26.07 -15.59
CA GLU A 22 80.52 25.41 -16.58
C GLU A 22 80.00 24.05 -16.07
N LYS A 23 80.86 23.24 -15.42
CA LYS A 23 80.47 21.95 -14.83
C LYS A 23 79.53 22.12 -13.64
N LEU A 24 79.73 23.15 -12.81
CA LEU A 24 78.90 23.42 -11.64
C LEU A 24 77.51 23.97 -12.03
N VAL A 25 77.46 24.83 -13.05
CA VAL A 25 76.19 25.30 -13.62
C VAL A 25 75.44 24.13 -14.26
N ALA A 26 76.13 23.24 -14.99
CA ALA A 26 75.51 22.06 -15.59
C ALA A 26 74.89 21.10 -14.55
N THR A 27 75.58 20.86 -13.42
CA THR A 27 75.04 20.00 -12.35
C THR A 27 73.83 20.65 -11.67
N LYS A 28 73.89 21.95 -11.35
CA LYS A 28 72.79 22.67 -10.73
C LYS A 28 71.56 22.80 -11.65
N VAL A 29 71.78 23.01 -12.95
CA VAL A 29 70.70 22.96 -13.96
C VAL A 29 70.09 21.56 -14.02
N SER A 30 70.89 20.49 -13.97
CA SER A 30 70.38 19.12 -13.93
C SER A 30 69.50 18.86 -12.71
N GLU A 31 69.93 19.30 -11.52
CA GLU A 31 69.13 19.19 -10.29
C GLU A 31 67.81 19.97 -10.38
N ILE A 32 67.81 21.14 -11.00
CA ILE A 32 66.60 21.95 -11.25
C ILE A 32 65.65 21.21 -12.20
N VAL A 33 66.17 20.62 -13.27
CA VAL A 33 65.36 19.86 -14.25
C VAL A 33 64.77 18.60 -13.61
N GLU A 34 65.53 17.89 -12.78
CA GLU A 34 65.00 16.73 -12.05
C GLU A 34 63.88 17.12 -11.07
N LYS A 35 64.06 18.20 -10.32
CA LYS A 35 63.01 18.72 -9.41
C LYS A 35 61.78 19.18 -10.17
N ASP A 36 61.95 19.83 -11.33
CA ASP A 36 60.83 20.22 -12.18
C ASP A 36 60.06 19.00 -12.69
N LYS A 37 60.77 17.95 -13.13
CA LYS A 37 60.14 16.69 -13.54
C LYS A 37 59.33 16.06 -12.40
N MET A 38 59.88 16.02 -11.18
CA MET A 38 59.14 15.52 -10.00
C MET A 38 57.89 16.36 -9.70
N LEU A 39 57.99 17.69 -9.84
CA LEU A 39 56.86 18.60 -9.65
C LEU A 39 55.78 18.35 -10.71
N GLN A 40 56.15 18.19 -11.97
CA GLN A 40 55.22 17.84 -13.04
C GLN A 40 54.52 16.50 -12.79
N GLU A 41 55.25 15.48 -12.32
CA GLU A 41 54.67 14.19 -11.94
C GLU A 41 53.70 14.31 -10.76
N ALA A 42 54.05 15.11 -9.74
CA ALA A 42 53.18 15.37 -8.60
C ALA A 42 51.89 16.11 -9.01
N VAL A 43 52.00 17.10 -9.90
CA VAL A 43 50.85 17.83 -10.45
C VAL A 43 49.94 16.89 -11.24
N ARG A 44 50.50 15.98 -12.06
CA ARG A 44 49.69 14.97 -12.77
C ARG A 44 48.92 14.09 -11.81
N LYS A 45 49.59 13.56 -10.78
CA LYS A 45 48.94 12.75 -9.74
C LYS A 45 47.84 13.53 -9.02
N LEU A 46 48.04 14.82 -8.75
CA LEU A 46 47.05 15.68 -8.11
C LEU A 46 45.81 15.87 -9.00
N ILE A 47 46.00 16.04 -10.30
CA ILE A 47 44.89 16.13 -11.27
C ILE A 47 44.10 14.81 -11.29
N ASP A 48 44.79 13.67 -11.30
CA ASP A 48 44.14 12.35 -11.26
C ASP A 48 43.36 12.15 -9.96
N HIS A 49 43.93 12.55 -8.82
CA HIS A 49 43.25 12.52 -7.53
C HIS A 49 42.01 13.42 -7.52
N GLN A 50 42.09 14.62 -8.08
CA GLN A 50 40.93 15.52 -8.17
C GLN A 50 39.82 14.92 -9.04
N ARG A 51 40.19 14.25 -10.14
CA ARG A 51 39.23 13.54 -10.99
C ARG A 51 38.52 12.41 -10.23
N LEU A 52 39.29 11.58 -9.52
CA LEU A 52 38.72 10.51 -8.68
C LEU A 52 37.83 11.07 -7.57
N GLN A 53 38.22 12.19 -6.96
CA GLN A 53 37.42 12.84 -5.92
C GLN A 53 36.06 13.29 -6.47
N ASN A 54 36.03 13.90 -7.66
CA ASN A 54 34.77 14.29 -8.31
C ASN A 54 33.89 13.07 -8.63
N GLU A 55 34.49 11.94 -9.01
CA GLU A 55 33.76 10.68 -9.25
C GLU A 55 33.19 10.11 -7.95
N ILE A 56 33.95 10.15 -6.85
CA ILE A 56 33.49 9.75 -5.52
C ILE A 56 32.30 10.62 -5.09
N ASP A 57 32.38 11.94 -5.28
CA ASP A 57 31.30 12.85 -4.88
C ASP A 57 30.05 12.66 -5.74
N HIS A 58 30.20 12.34 -7.03
CA HIS A 58 29.10 11.93 -7.89
C HIS A 58 28.43 10.62 -7.41
N LEU A 59 29.23 9.60 -7.08
CA LEU A 59 28.71 8.33 -6.55
C LEU A 59 27.99 8.50 -5.21
N LYS A 60 28.50 9.36 -4.32
CA LYS A 60 27.82 9.69 -3.06
C LYS A 60 26.43 10.30 -3.31
N ALA A 61 26.34 11.25 -4.24
CA ALA A 61 25.05 11.85 -4.59
C ALA A 61 24.05 10.82 -5.15
N LEU A 62 24.53 9.84 -5.92
CA LEU A 62 23.69 8.73 -6.40
C LEU A 62 23.22 7.82 -5.26
N ILE A 63 24.11 7.50 -4.31
CA ILE A 63 23.76 6.70 -3.13
C ILE A 63 22.69 7.43 -2.29
N GLU A 64 22.87 8.71 -2.02
CA GLU A 64 21.89 9.51 -1.25
C GLU A 64 20.52 9.56 -1.95
N ALA A 65 20.50 9.65 -3.28
CA ALA A 65 19.28 9.62 -4.06
C ALA A 65 18.56 8.27 -3.96
N GLU A 66 19.29 7.16 -4.01
CA GLU A 66 18.73 5.81 -3.83
C GLU A 66 18.28 5.57 -2.38
N ASP A 67 19.05 5.98 -1.38
CA ASP A 67 18.67 5.89 0.03
C ASP A 67 17.36 6.63 0.31
N THR A 68 17.18 7.80 -0.31
CA THR A 68 15.92 8.56 -0.21
C THR A 68 14.74 7.78 -0.80
N LYS A 69 14.93 7.06 -1.92
CA LYS A 69 13.90 6.19 -2.50
C LYS A 69 13.60 5.00 -1.60
N ILE A 70 14.63 4.37 -1.03
CA ILE A 70 14.47 3.26 -0.07
C ILE A 70 13.64 3.71 1.12
N ILE A 71 13.96 4.85 1.72
CA ILE A 71 13.19 5.43 2.84
C ILE A 71 11.73 5.69 2.40
N GLY A 72 11.51 6.17 1.18
CA GLY A 72 10.18 6.33 0.60
C GLY A 72 9.41 5.01 0.51
N PHE A 73 10.06 3.94 0.02
CA PHE A 73 9.47 2.61 -0.03
C PHE A 73 9.17 2.04 1.35
N THR A 74 10.07 2.20 2.33
CA THR A 74 9.84 1.75 3.70
C THR A 74 8.63 2.44 4.33
N LYS A 75 8.47 3.76 4.13
CA LYS A 75 7.28 4.50 4.60
C LYS A 75 5.99 4.00 3.94
N SER A 76 6.04 3.75 2.63
CA SER A 76 4.90 3.22 1.89
C SER A 76 4.51 1.82 2.39
N LEU A 77 5.49 0.95 2.59
CA LEU A 77 5.30 -0.39 3.12
C LEU A 77 4.67 -0.36 4.52
N ALA A 78 5.23 0.44 5.43
CA ALA A 78 4.67 0.60 6.78
C ALA A 78 3.22 1.11 6.75
N SER A 79 2.88 2.02 5.82
CA SER A 79 1.50 2.49 5.65
C SER A 79 0.55 1.41 5.13
N LEU A 80 1.03 0.54 4.23
CA LEU A 80 0.26 -0.59 3.69
C LEU A 80 0.07 -1.68 4.73
N GLU A 81 1.11 -1.99 5.51
CA GLU A 81 1.05 -2.92 6.64
C GLU A 81 0.03 -2.44 7.68
N GLN A 82 0.04 -1.15 8.02
CA GLN A 82 -0.95 -0.57 8.92
C GLN A 82 -2.37 -0.68 8.36
N LYS A 83 -2.59 -0.35 7.08
CA LYS A 83 -3.90 -0.49 6.42
C LYS A 83 -4.39 -1.94 6.40
N LEU A 84 -3.49 -2.89 6.14
CA LEU A 84 -3.80 -4.31 6.15
C LEU A 84 -4.15 -4.78 7.57
N HIS A 85 -3.40 -4.33 8.56
CA HIS A 85 -3.67 -4.61 9.97
C HIS A 85 -5.04 -4.05 10.40
N ASP A 86 -5.38 -2.84 9.96
CA ASP A 86 -6.68 -2.23 10.27
C ASP A 86 -7.83 -2.98 9.57
N ALA A 87 -7.68 -3.34 8.30
CA ALA A 87 -8.67 -4.12 7.56
C ALA A 87 -8.89 -5.53 8.14
N THR A 88 -7.83 -6.24 8.51
CA THR A 88 -7.91 -7.57 9.14
C THR A 88 -8.48 -7.50 10.56
N LYS A 89 -8.24 -6.40 11.29
CA LYS A 89 -8.89 -6.15 12.58
C LYS A 89 -10.38 -5.84 12.41
N GLU A 90 -10.77 -5.18 11.33
CA GLU A 90 -12.16 -4.90 10.96
C GLU A 90 -12.93 -6.11 10.43
N GLU A 91 -12.29 -7.23 10.09
CA GLU A 91 -12.99 -8.45 9.66
C GLU A 91 -13.89 -9.03 10.79
N LYS A 92 -13.60 -8.71 12.06
CA LYS A 92 -14.50 -8.98 13.20
C LYS A 92 -15.68 -8.00 13.32
N ARG A 93 -15.73 -6.98 12.47
CA ARG A 93 -16.75 -5.93 12.36
C ARG A 93 -17.18 -5.81 10.90
N MET A 94 -17.74 -6.87 10.31
CA MET A 94 -18.54 -6.67 9.09
C MET A 94 -19.67 -5.68 9.40
N VAL A 95 -19.57 -4.48 8.82
CA VAL A 95 -20.56 -3.43 8.93
C VAL A 95 -21.58 -3.67 7.82
N ASP A 96 -22.85 -3.81 8.17
CA ASP A 96 -23.94 -3.89 7.20
C ASP A 96 -23.99 -2.60 6.35
N VAL A 97 -24.65 -2.63 5.19
CA VAL A 97 -24.84 -1.47 4.29
C VAL A 97 -25.43 -0.24 5.02
N ASP A 98 -26.11 -0.45 6.16
CA ASP A 98 -26.68 0.59 7.02
C ASP A 98 -25.70 1.20 8.05
N GLY A 99 -24.40 0.87 8.02
CA GLY A 99 -23.42 1.42 8.95
C GLY A 99 -23.53 0.86 10.39
N LYS A 100 -24.45 -0.07 10.63
CA LYS A 100 -24.65 -0.72 11.92
C LYS A 100 -23.88 -2.05 11.94
N THR A 101 -22.91 -2.20 12.85
CA THR A 101 -22.36 -3.51 13.21
C THR A 101 -23.46 -4.36 13.83
N LYS A 102 -24.15 -5.16 13.02
CA LYS A 102 -24.95 -6.26 13.56
C LYS A 102 -23.98 -7.38 13.93
N LYS A 103 -23.79 -7.60 15.23
CA LYS A 103 -23.33 -8.89 15.72
C LYS A 103 -24.47 -9.90 15.53
N GLN A 104 -24.82 -10.25 14.29
CA GLN A 104 -25.59 -11.46 14.05
C GLN A 104 -24.61 -12.63 14.19
N ALA A 105 -24.36 -13.00 15.45
CA ALA A 105 -23.64 -14.21 15.77
C ALA A 105 -24.62 -15.37 15.60
N PHE A 106 -24.70 -15.93 14.40
CA PHE A 106 -25.34 -17.23 14.23
C PHE A 106 -24.46 -18.29 14.88
N THR A 107 -25.04 -19.14 15.69
CA THR A 107 -24.31 -20.28 16.24
C THR A 107 -24.06 -21.29 15.12
N ALA A 108 -22.94 -22.02 15.18
CA ALA A 108 -22.62 -23.05 14.18
C ALA A 108 -23.77 -24.08 14.04
N ASN A 109 -24.48 -24.37 15.13
CA ASN A 109 -25.63 -25.27 15.12
C ASN A 109 -26.83 -24.70 14.34
N GLU A 110 -27.13 -23.41 14.47
CA GLU A 110 -28.21 -22.78 13.69
C GLU A 110 -27.89 -22.80 12.20
N VAL A 111 -26.63 -22.56 11.83
CA VAL A 111 -26.17 -22.63 10.44
C VAL A 111 -26.28 -24.06 9.90
N LEU A 112 -25.88 -25.07 10.68
CA LEU A 112 -25.97 -26.47 10.28
C LEU A 112 -27.43 -26.93 10.11
N VAL A 113 -28.31 -26.62 11.06
CA VAL A 113 -29.73 -26.95 10.98
C VAL A 113 -30.39 -26.25 9.79
N PHE A 114 -30.03 -24.99 9.53
CA PHE A 114 -30.54 -24.26 8.37
C PHE A 114 -30.00 -24.82 7.06
N ALA A 115 -28.71 -25.14 6.97
CA ALA A 115 -28.09 -25.74 5.80
C ALA A 115 -28.65 -27.13 5.49
N GLU A 116 -28.97 -27.93 6.51
CA GLU A 116 -29.64 -29.22 6.33
C GLU A 116 -31.06 -29.04 5.75
N ARG A 117 -31.85 -28.13 6.32
CA ARG A 117 -33.19 -27.80 5.81
C ARG A 117 -33.15 -27.25 4.40
N LEU A 118 -32.20 -26.37 4.12
CA LEU A 118 -31.99 -25.81 2.78
C LEU A 118 -31.57 -26.90 1.82
N GLY A 119 -30.62 -27.77 2.20
CA GLY A 119 -30.19 -28.92 1.43
C GLY A 119 -31.35 -29.84 1.06
N GLN A 120 -32.26 -30.13 1.99
CA GLN A 120 -33.47 -30.92 1.71
C GLN A 120 -34.40 -30.24 0.68
N LEU A 121 -34.39 -28.92 0.60
CA LEU A 121 -35.18 -28.13 -0.35
C LEU A 121 -34.44 -27.88 -1.68
N SER A 122 -33.10 -27.88 -1.67
CA SER A 122 -32.26 -27.46 -2.79
C SER A 122 -31.47 -28.60 -3.45
N ALA A 123 -31.54 -29.83 -2.92
CA ALA A 123 -30.59 -30.89 -3.27
C ALA A 123 -30.64 -31.37 -4.73
N GLN A 124 -31.69 -31.13 -5.52
CA GLN A 124 -31.69 -31.56 -6.92
C GLN A 124 -32.42 -30.56 -7.84
N GLY A 125 -31.78 -30.26 -8.98
CA GLY A 125 -32.36 -29.42 -10.03
C GLY A 125 -33.65 -30.04 -10.54
N TYR A 126 -34.76 -29.33 -10.30
CA TYR A 126 -36.07 -29.71 -10.80
C TYR A 126 -35.99 -29.95 -12.32
N LYS A 127 -36.24 -31.21 -12.74
CA LYS A 127 -36.40 -31.60 -14.13
C LYS A 127 -37.83 -32.06 -14.32
N GLU A 128 -38.59 -31.29 -15.09
CA GLU A 128 -40.03 -31.47 -15.36
C GLU A 128 -40.38 -32.83 -16.00
N GLN A 129 -39.38 -33.56 -16.54
CA GLN A 129 -39.54 -34.85 -17.23
C GLN A 129 -39.66 -36.08 -16.29
N MET A 130 -39.36 -35.97 -14.99
CA MET A 130 -39.41 -37.11 -14.06
C MET A 130 -40.74 -37.12 -13.29
N GLY A 131 -41.77 -37.72 -13.88
CA GLY A 131 -43.10 -37.84 -13.28
C GLY A 131 -43.11 -38.66 -11.98
N TYR A 132 -43.99 -38.25 -11.04
CA TYR A 132 -44.57 -38.90 -9.84
C TYR A 132 -43.73 -39.83 -8.92
N GLY A 133 -42.46 -40.13 -9.20
CA GLY A 133 -41.64 -41.08 -8.44
C GLY A 133 -40.40 -40.50 -7.74
N GLY A 134 -40.12 -39.21 -7.90
CA GLY A 134 -38.97 -38.55 -7.27
C GLY A 134 -39.41 -37.59 -6.16
N PHE A 135 -38.76 -37.68 -4.99
CA PHE A 135 -38.85 -36.67 -3.92
C PHE A 135 -38.16 -35.36 -4.37
N HIS A 136 -38.68 -34.71 -5.40
CA HIS A 136 -38.14 -33.48 -5.96
C HIS A 136 -39.20 -32.41 -5.75
N ARG A 137 -38.96 -31.49 -4.82
CA ARG A 137 -39.82 -30.32 -4.63
C ARG A 137 -39.43 -29.24 -5.63
N VAL A 138 -40.44 -28.59 -6.19
CA VAL A 138 -40.30 -27.42 -7.07
C VAL A 138 -39.70 -26.28 -6.22
N PRO A 139 -38.83 -25.41 -6.75
CA PRO A 139 -38.21 -24.32 -6.00
C PRO A 139 -39.20 -23.28 -5.43
N ALA A 140 -40.46 -23.32 -5.85
CA ALA A 140 -41.54 -22.49 -5.31
C ALA A 140 -42.60 -23.35 -4.60
N PRO A 141 -43.26 -22.80 -3.56
CA PRO A 141 -44.37 -23.48 -2.90
C PRO A 141 -45.45 -23.87 -3.92
N GLN A 142 -45.91 -25.11 -3.86
CA GLN A 142 -46.88 -25.60 -4.84
C GLN A 142 -48.26 -24.95 -4.65
N PRO A 143 -49.09 -24.84 -5.70
CA PRO A 143 -50.44 -24.29 -5.60
C PRO A 143 -51.24 -24.90 -4.45
N LYS A 144 -51.24 -26.24 -4.30
CA LYS A 144 -51.90 -26.95 -3.20
C LYS A 144 -51.40 -26.51 -1.81
N GLU A 145 -50.10 -26.31 -1.65
CA GLU A 145 -49.53 -25.84 -0.38
C GLU A 145 -49.93 -24.38 -0.09
N MET A 146 -50.09 -23.56 -1.12
CA MET A 146 -50.66 -22.21 -1.01
C MET A 146 -52.16 -22.27 -0.67
N GLU A 147 -52.90 -23.25 -1.21
CA GLU A 147 -54.33 -23.44 -0.91
C GLU A 147 -54.58 -23.83 0.55
N PHE A 148 -53.73 -24.68 1.12
CA PHE A 148 -53.83 -25.07 2.53
C PHE A 148 -53.02 -24.16 3.46
N SER A 149 -52.46 -23.06 2.94
CA SER A 149 -51.67 -22.15 3.75
C SER A 149 -52.56 -21.40 4.75
N LYS A 150 -52.05 -21.21 5.98
CA LYS A 150 -52.74 -20.40 7.00
C LYS A 150 -53.04 -18.99 6.51
N LEU A 151 -52.21 -18.46 5.60
CA LEU A 151 -52.38 -17.14 4.98
C LEU A 151 -53.66 -17.07 4.13
N ARG A 152 -53.99 -18.13 3.38
CA ARG A 152 -55.24 -18.19 2.61
C ARG A 152 -56.46 -18.26 3.53
N TYR A 153 -56.42 -19.11 4.56
CA TYR A 153 -57.51 -19.16 5.56
C TYR A 153 -57.74 -17.83 6.27
N THR A 154 -56.68 -17.09 6.61
CA THR A 154 -56.83 -15.75 7.20
C THR A 154 -57.43 -14.75 6.20
N LEU A 155 -57.08 -14.84 4.92
CA LEU A 155 -57.65 -13.98 3.88
C LEU A 155 -59.13 -14.29 3.64
N ASP A 156 -59.48 -15.57 3.56
CA ASP A 156 -60.88 -16.03 3.40
C ASP A 156 -61.73 -15.65 4.62
N GLN A 157 -61.17 -15.69 5.83
CA GLN A 157 -61.84 -15.17 7.03
C GLN A 157 -62.05 -13.66 6.98
N MET A 158 -61.04 -12.90 6.54
CA MET A 158 -61.15 -11.45 6.41
C MET A 158 -62.14 -11.02 5.30
N LEU A 159 -62.31 -11.84 4.26
CA LEU A 159 -63.28 -11.62 3.19
C LEU A 159 -64.70 -12.07 3.57
N ALA A 160 -64.83 -13.11 4.39
CA ALA A 160 -66.12 -13.61 4.89
C ALA A 160 -66.70 -12.75 6.03
N THR A 161 -65.84 -12.07 6.78
CA THR A 161 -66.27 -10.94 7.61
C THR A 161 -66.42 -9.74 6.70
N ASP A 162 -67.62 -9.52 6.16
CA ASP A 162 -68.00 -8.22 5.60
C ASP A 162 -67.49 -7.14 6.56
N PHE A 163 -66.71 -6.21 6.02
CA PHE A 163 -66.16 -5.07 6.77
C PHE A 163 -67.33 -4.17 7.17
N VAL A 164 -68.05 -4.54 8.23
CA VAL A 164 -69.09 -3.71 8.84
C VAL A 164 -68.35 -2.64 9.61
N LEU A 165 -68.17 -1.48 8.97
CA LEU A 165 -67.83 -0.24 9.65
C LEU A 165 -68.85 -0.06 10.79
N PRO A 166 -68.41 0.06 12.06
CA PRO A 166 -69.33 0.38 13.14
C PRO A 166 -70.03 1.71 12.81
N PRO A 167 -71.36 1.82 13.01
CA PRO A 167 -72.05 3.08 12.78
C PRO A 167 -71.42 4.14 13.68
N MET A 168 -71.02 5.26 13.06
CA MET A 168 -70.46 6.43 13.73
C MET A 168 -71.40 6.85 14.86
N ALA A 169 -70.92 6.76 16.10
CA ALA A 169 -71.66 7.19 17.28
C ALA A 169 -71.87 8.72 17.19
N GLU A 170 -73.14 9.14 17.20
CA GLU A 170 -73.50 10.55 17.31
C GLU A 170 -73.01 11.13 18.65
N PRO A 171 -72.43 12.34 18.66
CA PRO A 171 -71.97 12.98 19.88
C PRO A 171 -73.16 13.41 20.74
N THR A 172 -73.23 12.88 21.96
CA THR A 172 -74.19 13.29 22.98
C THR A 172 -73.92 14.74 23.39
N PRO A 173 -74.92 15.65 23.42
CA PRO A 173 -74.70 17.02 23.85
C PRO A 173 -74.38 17.04 25.35
N ALA A 174 -73.30 17.74 25.69
CA ALA A 174 -72.88 17.98 27.07
C ALA A 174 -74.02 18.65 27.86
N ALA A 175 -74.48 17.98 28.91
CA ALA A 175 -75.35 18.57 29.91
C ALA A 175 -74.53 19.60 30.71
N ALA A 176 -74.76 20.88 30.43
CA ALA A 176 -74.53 21.95 31.38
C ALA A 176 -75.65 21.92 32.42
N THR A 177 -75.30 21.93 33.71
CA THR A 177 -75.66 22.95 34.71
C THR A 177 -75.46 22.43 36.14
N ASP A 178 -74.77 23.28 36.92
CA ASP A 178 -74.79 23.52 38.36
C ASP A 178 -74.40 22.43 39.38
#